data_AF-A0A167RPR2-F1
#
_entry.id   AF-A0A167RPR2-F1
#
_cell.length_a   1.000
_cell.length_b   1.000
_cell.length_c   1.000
_cell.angle_alpha   90.00
_cell.angle_beta   90.00
_cell.angle_gamma   90.00
#
_symmetry.space_group_name_H-M   'P 1'
#
loop_
_entity.id
_entity.type
_entity.pdbx_description
1 polymer ?
#
loop_
_entity_poly.entity_id
_entity_poly.type
_entity_poly.pdbx_seq_one_letter_code
_entity_poly.pdbx_strand_id
1 'polypeptide(L)'
;MLNPENQALKILISGIHVEVKTLLCIDTVGALGIPHTGVFGFLKMLSPLIKKQQFMETNAASNVQVLLHVLALHESRGPFRPTLMQIDEASSQVLEQLWFLGGHGDVAKDDEYGCIGDIVLAWCVANLEKHAGIVFDEAKLAVRFDRMDADVPVSGVAPSALAWHDSIGDPVKGLWPLMGRHTRVPNVQAAEGKRTNESVHVTARLRGYGSSRGRPAVPGHSLEPREGSFVWRRDGSQSSDGGDESFILHEAALSSREAQLLGISLAT
;
A
#
# COMPACT_ATOMS: atom_id res chain seq x y z
N MET A 1 -30.91 21.53 6.06
CA MET A 1 -31.48 20.78 7.20
C MET A 1 -32.00 19.46 6.66
N LEU A 2 -31.70 18.33 7.31
CA LEU A 2 -32.26 17.02 6.93
C LEU A 2 -33.75 16.98 7.31
N ASN A 3 -34.60 16.29 6.54
CA ASN A 3 -36.01 16.14 6.88
C ASN A 3 -36.17 15.32 8.20
N PRO A 4 -37.34 15.37 8.85
CA PRO A 4 -37.58 14.69 10.13
C PRO A 4 -37.39 13.16 10.09
N GLU A 5 -37.73 12.51 8.97
CA GLU A 5 -37.52 11.07 8.78
C GLU A 5 -36.03 10.71 8.70
N ASN A 6 -35.23 11.53 8.03
CA ASN A 6 -33.79 11.40 7.96
C ASN A 6 -33.12 11.71 9.31
N GLN A 7 -33.69 12.61 10.13
CA GLN A 7 -33.26 12.80 11.52
C GLN A 7 -33.57 11.58 12.40
N ALA A 8 -34.77 11.01 12.27
CA ALA A 8 -35.16 9.82 13.00
C ALA A 8 -34.30 8.60 12.61
N LEU A 9 -34.04 8.39 11.32
CA LEU A 9 -33.12 7.35 10.82
C LEU A 9 -31.69 7.57 11.33
N LYS A 10 -31.21 8.82 11.35
CA LYS A 10 -29.88 9.14 11.87
C LYS A 10 -29.77 8.86 13.37
N ILE A 11 -30.83 9.14 14.14
CA ILE A 11 -30.90 8.81 15.58
C ILE A 11 -30.93 7.28 15.77
N LEU A 12 -31.76 6.58 15.00
CA LEU A 12 -31.90 5.11 15.07
C LEU A 12 -30.59 4.40 14.76
N ILE A 13 -29.88 4.85 13.71
CA ILE A 13 -28.58 4.30 13.30
C ILE A 13 -27.47 4.73 14.27
N SER A 14 -27.54 5.93 14.87
CA SER A 14 -26.53 6.39 15.83
C SER A 14 -26.47 5.58 17.13
N GLY A 15 -27.51 4.79 17.44
CA GLY A 15 -27.53 3.86 18.57
C GLY A 15 -26.96 2.47 18.24
N ILE A 16 -26.69 2.17 16.96
CA ILE A 16 -26.14 0.89 16.54
C ILE A 16 -24.63 1.01 16.46
N HIS A 17 -23.94 0.44 17.45
CA HIS A 17 -22.50 0.31 17.40
C HIS A 17 -22.15 -0.85 16.44
N VAL A 18 -21.74 -0.51 15.22
CA VAL A 18 -21.23 -1.47 14.25
C VAL A 18 -19.73 -1.54 14.36
N GLU A 19 -19.24 -2.70 14.76
CA GLU A 19 -17.82 -3.01 14.76
C GLU A 19 -17.40 -3.56 13.40
N VAL A 20 -16.33 -2.99 12.84
CA VAL A 20 -15.74 -3.43 11.58
C VAL A 20 -14.56 -4.32 11.91
N LYS A 21 -14.67 -5.61 11.60
CA LYS A 21 -13.59 -6.58 11.88
C LYS A 21 -12.30 -6.22 11.14
N THR A 22 -12.41 -5.90 9.85
CA THR A 22 -11.25 -5.56 9.01
C THR A 22 -11.66 -4.54 7.96
N LEU A 23 -10.82 -3.51 7.77
CA LEU A 23 -10.87 -2.56 6.68
C LEU A 23 -9.61 -2.74 5.82
N LEU A 24 -9.80 -3.12 4.56
CA LEU A 24 -8.73 -3.20 3.58
C LEU A 24 -8.87 -2.05 2.59
N CYS A 25 -7.84 -1.22 2.51
CA CYS A 25 -7.75 -0.10 1.57
C CYS A 25 -6.69 -0.41 0.51
N ILE A 26 -6.93 0.01 -0.73
CA ILE A 26 -5.97 -0.10 -1.83
C ILE A 26 -5.60 1.30 -2.32
N ASP A 27 -4.33 1.64 -2.12
CA ASP A 27 -3.66 2.87 -2.54
C ASP A 27 -4.47 4.15 -2.37
N THR A 28 -4.95 4.40 -1.14
CA THR A 28 -5.83 5.53 -0.83
C THR A 28 -5.17 6.86 -1.16
N VAL A 29 -5.86 7.71 -1.92
CA VAL A 29 -5.43 9.08 -2.26
C VAL A 29 -6.38 10.10 -1.65
N GLY A 30 -5.90 10.92 -0.72
CA GLY A 30 -6.70 11.92 0.01
C GLY A 30 -6.79 13.28 -0.67
N ALA A 31 -6.00 13.51 -1.72
CA ALA A 31 -6.26 14.62 -2.62
C ALA A 31 -7.45 14.22 -3.49
N LEU A 32 -8.56 14.95 -3.39
CA LEU A 32 -9.73 14.82 -4.25
C LEU A 32 -9.41 15.25 -5.71
N GLY A 33 -8.29 14.80 -6.29
CA GLY A 33 -7.83 15.13 -7.63
C GLY A 33 -7.45 16.60 -7.85
N ILE A 34 -7.60 17.50 -6.87
CA ILE A 34 -7.31 18.94 -7.04
C ILE A 34 -5.82 19.18 -6.79
N PRO A 35 -5.01 19.44 -7.83
CA PRO A 35 -3.58 19.68 -7.70
C PRO A 35 -3.35 20.95 -6.87
N HIS A 36 -2.31 20.90 -6.02
CA HIS A 36 -1.87 22.04 -5.23
C HIS A 36 -1.04 23.06 -6.04
N THR A 37 -0.78 22.79 -7.33
CA THR A 37 0.14 23.55 -8.18
C THR A 37 -0.49 23.83 -9.55
N GLY A 38 -0.12 24.97 -10.16
CA GLY A 38 -0.62 25.41 -11.46
C GLY A 38 -1.94 26.21 -11.41
N VAL A 39 -2.62 26.32 -12.55
CA VAL A 39 -3.84 27.14 -12.76
C VAL A 39 -4.98 26.75 -11.79
N PHE A 40 -5.06 25.47 -11.42
CA PHE A 40 -6.02 24.94 -10.45
C PHE A 40 -5.68 25.31 -8.98
N GLY A 41 -4.39 25.50 -8.64
CA GLY A 41 -3.98 26.06 -7.36
C GLY A 41 -4.44 27.52 -7.20
N PHE A 42 -4.45 28.28 -8.31
CA PHE A 42 -4.99 29.64 -8.37
C PHE A 42 -6.53 29.66 -8.21
N LEU A 43 -7.25 28.71 -8.83
CA LEU A 43 -8.70 28.55 -8.64
C LEU A 43 -9.10 28.17 -7.20
N LYS A 44 -8.28 27.36 -6.51
CA LYS A 44 -8.47 27.02 -5.08
C LYS A 44 -8.30 28.24 -4.16
N MET A 45 -7.48 29.21 -4.56
CA MET A 45 -7.34 30.50 -3.85
C MET A 45 -8.59 31.37 -4.01
N LEU A 46 -9.27 31.29 -5.16
CA LEU A 46 -10.42 32.11 -5.53
C LEU A 46 -11.79 31.54 -5.07
N SER A 47 -11.88 30.25 -4.75
CA SER A 47 -13.16 29.61 -4.38
C SER A 47 -13.18 29.08 -2.94
N PRO A 48 -13.96 29.69 -2.02
CA PRO A 48 -14.14 29.18 -0.65
C PRO A 48 -14.85 27.81 -0.57
N LEU A 49 -15.54 27.37 -1.63
CA LEU A 49 -16.14 26.04 -1.73
C LEU A 49 -15.09 24.92 -1.89
N ILE A 50 -13.93 25.21 -2.48
CA ILE A 50 -12.85 24.23 -2.74
C ILE A 50 -11.90 24.10 -1.53
N LYS A 51 -11.80 25.13 -0.67
CA LYS A 51 -11.01 25.08 0.57
C LYS A 51 -11.52 24.04 1.59
N LYS A 52 -12.80 23.67 1.54
CA LYS A 52 -13.44 22.77 2.52
C LYS A 52 -13.19 21.27 2.28
N GLN A 53 -12.49 20.89 1.22
CA GLN A 53 -12.35 19.50 0.77
C GLN A 53 -10.92 18.96 1.00
N GLN A 54 -10.36 19.21 2.18
CA GLN A 54 -9.18 18.48 2.63
C GLN A 54 -9.69 17.32 3.48
N PHE A 55 -9.47 16.07 3.04
CA PHE A 55 -9.56 14.92 3.93
C PHE A 55 -8.51 15.15 5.02
N MET A 56 -8.97 15.68 6.15
CA MET A 56 -8.16 16.03 7.32
C MET A 56 -8.04 14.87 8.29
N GLU A 57 -8.78 13.79 8.07
CA GLU A 57 -8.75 12.60 8.91
C GLU A 57 -7.91 11.51 8.23
N THR A 58 -6.61 11.51 8.50
CA THR A 58 -5.72 10.35 8.30
C THR A 58 -5.81 9.35 9.45
N ASN A 59 -6.61 9.66 10.47
CA ASN A 59 -6.83 8.83 11.63
C ASN A 59 -7.71 7.65 11.23
N ALA A 60 -7.28 6.45 11.57
CA ALA A 60 -8.13 5.29 11.40
C ALA A 60 -9.39 5.40 12.28
N ALA A 61 -10.51 4.89 11.78
CA ALA A 61 -11.76 4.88 12.54
C ALA A 61 -11.64 3.95 13.76
N SER A 62 -12.10 4.41 14.92
CA SER A 62 -11.94 3.70 16.20
C SER A 62 -12.76 2.42 16.32
N ASN A 63 -13.79 2.25 15.47
CA ASN A 63 -14.63 1.05 15.42
C ASN A 63 -14.10 -0.05 14.49
N VAL A 64 -12.87 0.09 13.97
CA VAL A 64 -12.21 -0.91 13.11
C VAL A 64 -11.16 -1.67 13.91
N GLN A 65 -11.19 -3.01 13.95
CA GLN A 65 -10.17 -3.78 14.68
C GLN A 65 -8.85 -3.92 13.92
N VAL A 66 -8.93 -4.20 12.61
CA VAL A 66 -7.77 -4.44 11.74
C VAL A 66 -7.82 -3.54 10.51
N LEU A 67 -6.73 -2.82 10.26
CA LEU A 67 -6.55 -1.88 9.15
C LEU A 67 -5.44 -2.41 8.26
N LEU A 68 -5.78 -2.73 7.02
CA LEU A 68 -4.85 -3.23 6.02
C LEU A 68 -4.76 -2.20 4.90
N HIS A 69 -3.54 -1.85 4.48
CA HIS A 69 -3.34 -0.89 3.39
C HIS A 69 -2.33 -1.40 2.38
N VAL A 70 -2.76 -1.53 1.14
CA VAL A 70 -1.89 -1.70 -0.02
C VAL A 70 -1.43 -0.33 -0.50
N LEU A 71 -0.14 -0.12 -0.74
CA LEU A 71 0.42 1.15 -1.19
C LEU A 71 1.33 0.96 -2.41
N ALA A 72 1.23 1.84 -3.40
CA ALA A 72 2.07 1.80 -4.60
C ALA A 72 3.35 2.63 -4.45
N LEU A 73 4.53 2.02 -4.69
CA LEU A 73 5.83 2.69 -4.58
C LEU A 73 6.11 3.70 -5.72
N HIS A 74 5.67 3.41 -6.95
CA HIS A 74 6.12 4.09 -8.17
C HIS A 74 5.07 5.02 -8.77
N GLU A 75 3.98 5.28 -8.05
CA GLU A 75 3.05 6.31 -8.45
C GLU A 75 3.68 7.68 -8.24
N SER A 76 3.67 8.50 -9.30
CA SER A 76 4.37 9.78 -9.29
C SER A 76 3.57 10.96 -9.80
N ARG A 77 2.29 10.78 -10.13
CA ARG A 77 1.36 11.87 -10.44
C ARG A 77 1.12 12.70 -9.17
N GLY A 78 1.33 14.01 -9.24
CA GLY A 78 1.21 14.92 -8.09
C GLY A 78 -0.11 14.82 -7.30
N PRO A 79 -1.28 14.66 -7.95
CA PRO A 79 -2.55 14.45 -7.25
C PRO A 79 -2.72 13.08 -6.58
N PHE A 80 -1.85 12.11 -6.86
CA PHE A 80 -1.93 10.75 -6.31
C PHE A 80 -0.92 10.59 -5.15
N ARG A 81 -0.89 11.56 -4.23
CA ARG A 81 -0.16 11.38 -2.98
C ARG A 81 -0.91 10.39 -2.10
N PRO A 82 -0.23 9.38 -1.54
CA PRO A 82 -0.89 8.39 -0.71
C PRO A 82 -1.28 9.02 0.62
N THR A 83 -2.42 8.59 1.15
CA THR A 83 -2.92 8.97 2.47
C THR A 83 -2.68 7.82 3.42
N LEU A 84 -1.53 7.83 4.08
CA LEU A 84 -1.19 6.83 5.09
C LEU A 84 -2.19 6.87 6.24
N MET A 85 -2.60 5.70 6.70
CA MET A 85 -3.35 5.54 7.93
C MET A 85 -2.40 5.67 9.12
N GLN A 86 -2.92 6.24 10.21
CA GLN A 86 -2.22 6.34 11.48
C GLN A 86 -3.14 5.90 12.60
N ILE A 87 -2.57 5.18 13.56
CA ILE A 87 -3.22 4.83 14.82
C ILE A 87 -2.38 5.35 15.98
N ASP A 88 -3.01 5.61 17.12
CA ASP A 88 -2.29 5.95 18.34
C ASP A 88 -1.36 4.79 18.74
N GLU A 89 -0.18 5.10 19.29
CA GLU A 89 0.78 4.08 19.73
C GLU A 89 0.17 3.14 20.79
N ALA A 90 -0.70 3.66 21.64
CA ALA A 90 -1.43 2.90 22.65
C ALA A 90 -2.64 2.13 22.12
N SER A 91 -2.98 2.26 20.84
CA SER A 91 -4.14 1.58 20.23
C SER A 91 -3.90 0.06 20.15
N SER A 92 -4.91 -0.71 20.51
CA SER A 92 -4.96 -2.17 20.33
C SER A 92 -5.32 -2.60 18.90
N GLN A 93 -5.65 -1.65 18.03
CA GLN A 93 -5.91 -1.92 16.62
C GLN A 93 -4.66 -2.48 15.94
N VAL A 94 -4.87 -3.41 15.00
CA VAL A 94 -3.82 -3.86 14.10
C VAL A 94 -3.80 -2.93 12.90
N LEU A 95 -2.65 -2.34 12.59
CA LEU A 95 -2.43 -1.57 11.37
C LEU A 95 -1.28 -2.23 10.60
N GLU A 96 -1.53 -2.65 9.36
CA GLU A 96 -0.50 -3.17 8.45
C GLU A 96 -0.56 -2.36 7.15
N GLN A 97 0.49 -1.60 6.86
CA GLN A 97 0.60 -0.83 5.61
C GLN A 97 1.76 -1.37 4.78
N LEU A 98 1.44 -1.99 3.65
CA LEU A 98 2.40 -2.71 2.84
C LEU A 98 2.60 -2.01 1.49
N TRP A 99 3.86 -1.70 1.21
CA TRP A 99 4.30 -1.10 -0.04
C TRP A 99 4.61 -2.18 -1.09
N PHE A 100 3.98 -2.06 -2.26
CA PHE A 100 4.21 -2.90 -3.42
C PHE A 100 4.90 -2.11 -4.54
N LEU A 101 5.69 -2.81 -5.35
CA LEU A 101 6.16 -2.29 -6.62
C LEU A 101 4.96 -1.90 -7.51
N GLY A 102 5.15 -0.95 -8.42
CA GLY A 102 4.09 -0.46 -9.31
C GLY A 102 3.57 0.93 -8.96
N GLY A 103 2.81 1.52 -9.87
CA GLY A 103 1.99 2.72 -9.67
C GLY A 103 0.58 2.39 -9.18
N HIS A 104 -0.26 3.42 -9.02
CA HIS A 104 -1.62 3.28 -8.46
C HIS A 104 -2.46 2.28 -9.26
N GLY A 105 -2.34 2.30 -10.59
CA GLY A 105 -3.03 1.35 -11.46
C GLY A 105 -2.47 -0.07 -11.35
N ASP A 106 -1.16 -0.24 -11.17
CA ASP A 106 -0.54 -1.57 -11.11
C ASP A 106 -0.96 -2.35 -9.86
N VAL A 107 -1.19 -1.65 -8.74
CA VAL A 107 -1.63 -2.28 -7.48
C VAL A 107 -3.15 -2.39 -7.34
N ALA A 108 -3.92 -1.60 -8.09
CA ALA A 108 -5.38 -1.52 -7.94
C ALA A 108 -6.17 -2.10 -9.12
N LYS A 109 -5.54 -2.30 -10.28
CA LYS A 109 -6.20 -2.79 -11.48
C LYS A 109 -5.89 -4.27 -11.69
N ASP A 110 -6.93 -5.03 -11.99
CA ASP A 110 -6.81 -6.37 -12.55
C ASP A 110 -6.45 -6.29 -14.03
N ASP A 111 -5.51 -7.11 -14.48
CA ASP A 111 -5.18 -7.26 -15.90
C ASP A 111 -5.28 -8.72 -16.31
N GLU A 112 -5.81 -8.97 -17.51
CA GLU A 112 -6.10 -10.33 -18.01
C GLU A 112 -4.83 -11.14 -18.24
N TYR A 113 -3.68 -10.47 -18.35
CA TYR A 113 -2.36 -11.07 -18.45
C TYR A 113 -1.62 -10.76 -17.16
N GLY A 114 -1.63 -11.72 -16.21
CA GLY A 114 -1.11 -11.65 -14.84
C GLY A 114 -0.30 -10.40 -14.51
N CYS A 115 -0.77 -9.60 -13.55
CA CYS A 115 -0.21 -8.28 -13.21
C CYS A 115 0.32 -8.20 -11.77
N ILE A 116 0.97 -7.10 -11.40
CA ILE A 116 1.32 -6.79 -9.99
C ILE A 116 0.13 -7.00 -9.05
N GLY A 117 -1.09 -6.81 -9.57
CA GLY A 117 -2.35 -7.11 -8.91
C GLY A 117 -2.47 -8.55 -8.38
N ASP A 118 -1.81 -9.55 -8.97
CA ASP A 118 -1.83 -10.92 -8.45
C ASP A 118 -1.09 -11.06 -7.11
N ILE A 119 0.06 -10.42 -6.99
CA ILE A 119 0.81 -10.39 -5.72
C ILE A 119 -0.02 -9.63 -4.67
N VAL A 120 -0.59 -8.50 -5.06
CA VAL A 120 -1.45 -7.70 -4.18
C VAL A 120 -2.68 -8.52 -3.75
N LEU A 121 -3.33 -9.21 -4.67
CA LEU A 121 -4.51 -10.02 -4.40
C LEU A 121 -4.18 -11.20 -3.49
N ALA A 122 -3.06 -11.88 -3.71
CA ALA A 122 -2.60 -12.96 -2.83
C ALA A 122 -2.40 -12.45 -1.40
N TRP A 123 -1.79 -11.28 -1.22
CA TRP A 123 -1.64 -10.64 0.09
C TRP A 123 -2.99 -10.27 0.71
N CYS A 124 -3.91 -9.69 -0.08
CA CYS A 124 -5.26 -9.37 0.37
C CYS A 124 -6.02 -10.61 0.84
N VAL A 125 -6.01 -11.70 0.05
CA VAL A 125 -6.67 -12.97 0.40
C VAL A 125 -6.09 -13.53 1.69
N ALA A 126 -4.77 -13.66 1.78
CA ALA A 126 -4.10 -14.19 2.97
C ALA A 126 -4.42 -13.39 4.24
N ASN A 127 -4.44 -12.05 4.16
CA ASN A 127 -4.72 -11.22 5.33
C ASN A 127 -6.21 -11.16 5.68
N LEU A 128 -7.11 -11.23 4.70
CA LEU A 128 -8.54 -11.33 4.95
C LEU A 128 -8.92 -12.69 5.58
N GLU A 129 -8.29 -13.78 5.13
CA GLU A 129 -8.43 -15.09 5.78
C GLU A 129 -7.91 -15.04 7.22
N LYS A 130 -6.69 -14.53 7.43
CA LYS A 130 -6.02 -14.44 8.73
C LYS A 130 -6.79 -13.59 9.74
N HIS A 131 -7.21 -12.38 9.34
CA HIS A 131 -7.73 -11.37 10.27
C HIS A 131 -9.26 -11.32 10.33
N ALA A 132 -9.94 -11.57 9.22
CA ALA A 132 -11.40 -11.51 9.14
C ALA A 132 -12.07 -12.89 9.18
N GLY A 133 -11.33 -13.99 9.00
CA GLY A 133 -11.89 -15.33 8.92
C GLY A 133 -12.76 -15.54 7.67
N ILE A 134 -12.55 -14.73 6.64
CA ILE A 134 -13.23 -14.90 5.35
C ILE A 134 -12.71 -16.18 4.71
N VAL A 135 -13.61 -16.99 4.15
CA VAL A 135 -13.25 -18.19 3.38
C VAL A 135 -13.50 -17.89 1.91
N PHE A 136 -12.45 -18.03 1.10
CA PHE A 136 -12.53 -17.86 -0.35
C PHE A 136 -12.83 -19.18 -1.06
N ASP A 137 -13.39 -19.09 -2.27
CA ASP A 137 -13.68 -20.24 -3.11
C ASP A 137 -12.37 -20.74 -3.75
N GLU A 138 -11.83 -21.85 -3.23
CA GLU A 138 -10.56 -22.43 -3.69
C GLU A 138 -10.59 -22.78 -5.18
N ALA A 139 -11.73 -23.18 -5.75
CA ALA A 139 -11.81 -23.49 -7.18
C ALA A 139 -11.64 -22.22 -8.03
N LYS A 140 -12.16 -21.08 -7.57
CA LYS A 140 -11.94 -19.79 -8.23
C LYS A 140 -10.54 -19.26 -8.01
N LEU A 141 -9.97 -19.49 -6.83
CA LEU A 141 -8.57 -19.13 -6.56
C LEU A 141 -7.62 -19.92 -7.46
N ALA A 142 -7.80 -21.23 -7.60
CA ALA A 142 -6.99 -22.05 -8.50
C ALA A 142 -7.11 -21.64 -9.98
N VAL A 143 -8.26 -21.09 -10.40
CA VAL A 143 -8.43 -20.50 -11.74
C VAL A 143 -7.71 -19.16 -11.86
N ARG A 144 -7.75 -18.31 -10.83
CA ARG A 144 -7.08 -16.99 -10.84
C ARG A 144 -5.56 -17.12 -10.74
N PHE A 145 -5.11 -18.06 -9.92
CA PHE A 145 -3.73 -18.38 -9.61
C PHE A 145 -3.39 -19.74 -10.23
N ASP A 146 -3.09 -19.74 -11.52
CA ASP A 146 -2.76 -20.94 -12.31
C ASP A 146 -1.55 -21.73 -11.77
N ARG A 147 -0.66 -21.05 -11.02
CA ARG A 147 0.49 -21.63 -10.34
C ARG A 147 0.22 -22.08 -8.91
N MET A 148 -1.01 -21.96 -8.40
CA MET A 148 -1.34 -22.39 -7.05
C MET A 148 -0.86 -23.83 -6.79
N ASP A 149 -0.23 -24.04 -5.63
CA ASP A 149 0.41 -25.31 -5.22
C ASP A 149 1.62 -25.75 -6.07
N ALA A 150 2.13 -24.92 -6.99
CA ALA A 150 3.42 -25.18 -7.61
C ALA A 150 4.55 -25.04 -6.59
N ASP A 151 5.60 -25.86 -6.72
CA ASP A 151 6.77 -25.83 -5.85
C ASP A 151 7.94 -25.13 -6.55
N VAL A 152 8.10 -23.83 -6.27
CA VAL A 152 9.25 -23.03 -6.72
C VAL A 152 9.88 -22.35 -5.51
N PRO A 153 11.13 -22.64 -5.15
CA PRO A 153 11.80 -21.94 -4.04
C PRO A 153 11.82 -20.44 -4.29
N VAL A 154 11.52 -19.61 -3.28
CA VAL A 154 11.57 -18.13 -3.38
C VAL A 154 12.87 -17.64 -4.03
N SER A 155 14.01 -18.24 -3.70
CA SER A 155 15.33 -17.93 -4.25
C SER A 155 15.53 -18.36 -5.71
N GLY A 156 14.78 -19.38 -6.15
CA GLY A 156 14.78 -19.91 -7.51
C GLY A 156 13.73 -19.26 -8.41
N VAL A 157 12.91 -18.35 -7.89
CA VAL A 157 11.98 -17.55 -8.69
C VAL A 157 12.82 -16.65 -9.61
N ALA A 158 13.02 -17.10 -10.85
CA ALA A 158 13.69 -16.31 -11.85
C ALA A 158 12.94 -14.98 -12.03
N PRO A 159 13.64 -13.86 -12.30
CA PRO A 159 12.97 -12.62 -12.70
C PRO A 159 11.98 -12.86 -13.85
N SER A 160 12.29 -13.81 -14.76
CA SER A 160 11.42 -14.25 -15.86
C SER A 160 10.14 -14.98 -15.44
N ALA A 161 10.12 -15.67 -14.29
CA ALA A 161 8.91 -16.27 -13.73
C ALA A 161 7.99 -15.20 -13.10
N LEU A 162 8.55 -14.05 -12.75
CA LEU A 162 7.82 -12.82 -12.38
C LEU A 162 7.70 -11.84 -13.56
N ALA A 163 8.26 -12.15 -14.74
CA ALA A 163 8.36 -11.20 -15.85
C ALA A 163 7.05 -10.94 -16.57
N TRP A 164 5.99 -11.65 -16.20
CA TRP A 164 4.62 -11.34 -16.64
C TRP A 164 4.16 -9.99 -16.05
N HIS A 165 4.96 -9.41 -15.15
CA HIS A 165 4.59 -8.25 -14.33
C HIS A 165 5.63 -7.10 -14.38
N ASP A 166 6.48 -7.05 -15.41
CA ASP A 166 7.75 -6.31 -15.35
C ASP A 166 7.74 -4.85 -15.85
N SER A 167 6.69 -4.38 -16.52
CA SER A 167 6.69 -2.96 -16.91
C SER A 167 5.94 -2.11 -15.88
N ILE A 168 6.66 -1.60 -14.87
CA ILE A 168 6.16 -0.45 -14.11
C ILE A 168 6.31 0.78 -15.01
N GLY A 169 5.25 1.04 -15.77
CA GLY A 169 5.19 2.18 -16.68
C GLY A 169 5.34 3.50 -15.94
N ASP A 170 5.71 4.56 -16.64
CA ASP A 170 5.48 5.90 -16.09
C ASP A 170 3.96 6.12 -15.97
N PRO A 171 3.42 6.35 -14.76
CA PRO A 171 2.00 6.64 -14.58
C PRO A 171 1.63 8.03 -15.14
N VAL A 172 2.62 8.90 -15.36
CA VAL A 172 2.42 10.26 -15.85
C VAL A 172 2.32 10.26 -17.38
N LYS A 173 1.11 10.04 -17.90
CA LYS A 173 0.76 10.09 -19.35
C LYS A 173 -0.24 11.21 -19.65
N GLY A 174 -0.35 11.64 -20.92
CA GLY A 174 -1.36 12.61 -21.34
C GLY A 174 -1.22 13.97 -20.63
N LEU A 175 -2.28 14.46 -19.98
CA LEU A 175 -2.31 15.75 -19.28
C LEU A 175 -1.63 15.74 -17.89
N TRP A 176 -1.28 14.57 -17.35
CA TRP A 176 -0.68 14.44 -16.01
C TRP A 176 0.64 15.20 -15.78
N PRO A 177 1.54 15.42 -16.76
CA PRO A 177 2.76 16.21 -16.56
C PRO A 177 2.50 17.64 -16.06
N LEU A 178 1.35 18.23 -16.41
CA LEU A 178 0.96 19.58 -16.01
C LEU A 178 0.53 19.68 -14.53
N MET A 179 0.29 18.53 -13.88
CA MET A 179 -0.26 18.44 -12.53
C MET A 179 0.82 18.21 -11.45
N GLY A 180 2.08 18.32 -11.84
CA GLY A 180 3.25 18.09 -10.99
C GLY A 180 3.57 16.60 -10.81
N ARG A 181 4.79 16.35 -10.33
CA ARG A 181 5.27 15.00 -9.97
C ARG A 181 5.62 14.95 -8.48
N HIS A 182 5.55 13.77 -7.91
CA HIS A 182 5.95 13.50 -6.53
C HIS A 182 6.55 12.10 -6.43
N THR A 183 7.66 11.93 -5.72
CA THR A 183 8.21 10.61 -5.43
C THR A 183 7.65 10.14 -4.09
N ARG A 184 7.02 8.96 -4.07
CA ARG A 184 6.56 8.35 -2.82
C ARG A 184 7.75 7.71 -2.12
N VAL A 185 7.92 8.06 -0.85
CA VAL A 185 9.05 7.66 -0.03
C VAL A 185 8.47 7.03 1.23
N PRO A 186 8.54 5.69 1.39
CA PRO A 186 7.96 4.97 2.53
C PRO A 186 8.54 5.37 3.89
N ASN A 187 7.98 4.87 4.99
CA ASN A 187 8.48 5.11 6.34
C ASN A 187 8.55 6.62 6.65
N VAL A 188 7.43 7.31 6.44
CA VAL A 188 7.33 8.74 6.75
C VAL A 188 7.04 8.88 8.25
N GLN A 189 7.68 9.85 8.91
CA GLN A 189 7.46 10.10 10.33
C GLN A 189 5.96 10.30 10.60
N ALA A 190 5.41 9.48 11.49
CA ALA A 190 4.04 9.59 11.97
C ALA A 190 3.86 10.88 12.78
N ALA A 191 2.61 11.31 12.98
CA ALA A 191 2.33 12.38 13.93
C ALA A 191 2.73 11.96 15.35
N GLU A 192 3.00 12.93 16.22
CA GLU A 192 3.40 12.69 17.62
C GLU A 192 2.38 11.76 18.33
N GLY A 193 2.90 10.70 18.98
CA GLY A 193 2.08 9.69 19.67
C GLY A 193 1.37 8.70 18.75
N LYS A 194 1.69 8.66 17.45
CA LYS A 194 1.08 7.76 16.47
C LYS A 194 2.10 6.91 15.74
N ARG A 195 1.60 5.85 15.10
CA ARG A 195 2.38 4.93 14.27
C ARG A 195 1.68 4.62 12.94
N THR A 196 2.48 4.35 11.90
CA THR A 196 2.02 3.95 10.56
C THR A 196 2.20 2.45 10.29
N ASN A 197 3.18 1.80 10.92
CA ASN A 197 3.50 0.37 10.76
C ASN A 197 3.66 -0.05 9.28
N GLU A 198 4.56 0.66 8.59
CA GLU A 198 4.87 0.45 7.18
C GLU A 198 5.91 -0.66 6.99
N SER A 199 5.73 -1.46 5.94
CA SER A 199 6.71 -2.44 5.47
C SER A 199 6.70 -2.50 3.94
N VAL A 200 7.69 -3.15 3.32
CA VAL A 200 7.73 -3.34 1.87
C VAL A 200 7.64 -4.81 1.51
N HIS A 201 6.87 -5.14 0.49
CA HIS A 201 6.70 -6.53 0.08
C HIS A 201 8.01 -7.08 -0.49
N VAL A 202 8.36 -8.33 -0.13
CA VAL A 202 9.63 -8.99 -0.49
C VAL A 202 9.93 -8.98 -2.00
N THR A 203 8.88 -8.92 -2.83
CA THR A 203 9.03 -8.87 -4.28
C THR A 203 9.72 -7.59 -4.78
N ALA A 204 9.75 -6.52 -3.98
CA ALA A 204 10.53 -5.32 -4.28
C ALA A 204 12.01 -5.62 -4.49
N ARG A 205 12.60 -6.47 -3.62
CA ARG A 205 13.98 -6.93 -3.77
C ARG A 205 14.11 -7.98 -4.85
N LEU A 206 13.25 -9.00 -4.85
CA LEU A 206 13.39 -10.17 -5.74
C LEU A 206 13.29 -9.81 -7.22
N ARG A 207 12.47 -8.81 -7.57
CA ARG A 207 12.30 -8.38 -8.97
C ARG A 207 13.44 -7.50 -9.48
N GLY A 208 14.31 -7.01 -8.59
CA GLY A 208 15.49 -6.22 -8.98
C GLY A 208 15.16 -4.94 -9.76
N TYR A 209 13.90 -4.47 -9.73
CA TYR A 209 13.47 -3.25 -10.41
C TYR A 209 14.26 -2.07 -9.85
N GLY A 210 15.01 -1.34 -10.68
CA GLY A 210 15.90 -0.27 -10.19
C GLY A 210 17.38 -0.64 -10.03
N SER A 211 17.80 -1.79 -10.55
CA SER A 211 19.21 -2.07 -10.86
C SER A 211 19.79 -1.16 -11.97
N SER A 212 18.94 -0.37 -12.65
CA SER A 212 19.34 0.79 -13.46
C SER A 212 19.09 2.09 -12.68
N ARG A 213 20.08 3.00 -12.67
CA ARG A 213 20.14 4.25 -11.87
C ARG A 213 18.96 5.25 -12.04
N GLY A 214 17.98 4.97 -12.90
CA GLY A 214 16.88 5.88 -13.21
C GLY A 214 15.64 5.78 -12.31
N ARG A 215 15.36 4.62 -11.67
CA ARG A 215 14.17 4.40 -10.82
C ARG A 215 14.47 3.35 -9.73
N PRO A 216 14.77 3.74 -8.48
CA PRO A 216 15.07 2.78 -7.40
C PRO A 216 13.86 1.89 -7.06
N ALA A 217 14.11 0.64 -6.63
CA ALA A 217 13.07 -0.32 -6.20
C ALA A 217 12.18 0.24 -5.10
N VAL A 218 12.82 0.83 -4.08
CA VAL A 218 12.19 1.49 -2.95
C VAL A 218 12.73 2.91 -2.91
N PRO A 219 11.98 3.93 -3.36
CA PRO A 219 12.51 5.28 -3.43
C PRO A 219 12.95 5.83 -2.07
N GLY A 220 14.12 6.48 -2.07
CA GLY A 220 14.74 7.06 -0.87
C GLY A 220 15.31 6.03 0.11
N HIS A 221 15.53 4.78 -0.32
CA HIS A 221 16.17 3.75 0.46
C HIS A 221 17.17 2.93 -0.35
N SER A 222 18.16 2.41 0.38
CA SER A 222 19.13 1.45 -0.10
C SER A 222 18.93 0.10 0.57
N LEU A 223 19.05 -0.98 -0.21
CA LEU A 223 18.96 -2.34 0.32
C LEU A 223 20.16 -2.67 1.21
N GLU A 224 19.89 -3.24 2.38
CA GLU A 224 20.90 -3.68 3.33
C GLU A 224 20.64 -5.13 3.77
N PRO A 225 21.61 -6.04 3.57
CA PRO A 225 21.52 -7.39 4.10
C PRO A 225 21.70 -7.40 5.63
N ARG A 226 20.93 -8.24 6.31
CA ARG A 226 21.02 -8.56 7.73
C ARG A 226 21.22 -10.06 7.89
N GLU A 227 21.56 -10.52 9.09
CA GLU A 227 21.71 -11.95 9.37
C GLU A 227 20.38 -12.67 9.14
N GLY A 228 20.27 -13.41 8.04
CA GLY A 228 19.07 -14.15 7.66
C GLY A 228 17.91 -13.31 7.09
N SER A 229 18.07 -12.01 6.89
CA SER A 229 17.00 -11.14 6.39
C SER A 229 17.53 -9.96 5.56
N PHE A 230 16.62 -9.15 5.02
CA PHE A 230 16.92 -7.95 4.25
C PHE A 230 16.06 -6.79 4.75
N VAL A 231 16.65 -5.60 4.81
CA VAL A 231 15.95 -4.37 5.18
C VAL A 231 16.30 -3.24 4.22
N TRP A 232 15.49 -2.19 4.22
CA TRP A 232 15.69 -1.01 3.38
C TRP A 232 16.00 0.18 4.27
N ARG A 233 17.25 0.68 4.23
CA ARG A 233 17.69 1.84 5.01
C ARG A 233 17.44 3.13 4.26
N ARG A 234 16.90 4.15 4.94
CA ARG A 234 16.74 5.51 4.42
C ARG A 234 18.07 6.08 3.90
N ASP A 235 18.08 6.60 2.67
CA ASP A 235 19.26 7.27 2.11
C ASP A 235 19.57 8.57 2.88
N GLY A 236 20.85 8.85 3.12
CA GLY A 236 21.30 10.08 3.79
C GLY A 236 21.27 10.04 5.33
N SER A 237 20.84 8.94 5.95
CA SER A 237 21.02 8.74 7.39
C SER A 237 22.50 8.44 7.69
N GLN A 238 23.29 9.47 8.01
CA GLN A 238 24.62 9.29 8.61
C GLN A 238 24.43 9.09 10.12
N SER A 239 24.22 7.86 10.58
CA SER A 239 24.46 7.53 11.99
C SER A 239 25.78 6.77 12.10
N SER A 240 26.72 7.34 12.87
CA SER A 240 27.96 6.68 13.27
C SER A 240 27.74 5.54 14.28
N ASP A 241 26.50 5.32 14.71
CA ASP A 241 26.04 4.14 15.43
C ASP A 241 25.04 3.38 14.55
N GLY A 242 25.31 2.11 14.28
CA GLY A 242 24.49 1.26 13.41
C GLY A 242 23.19 0.78 14.06
N GLY A 243 22.32 1.66 14.57
CA GLY A 243 21.19 1.21 15.40
C GLY A 243 19.95 2.09 15.52
N ASP A 244 19.70 3.05 14.61
CA ASP A 244 18.42 3.77 14.63
C ASP A 244 17.37 3.09 13.73
N GLU A 245 16.52 2.29 14.35
CA GLU A 245 15.40 1.57 13.70
C GLU A 245 14.40 2.50 13.03
N SER A 246 14.34 3.79 13.39
CA SER A 246 13.42 4.73 12.75
C SER A 246 13.73 4.97 11.26
N PHE A 247 14.95 4.66 10.81
CA PHE A 247 15.37 4.75 9.41
C PHE A 247 15.26 3.43 8.65
N ILE A 248 14.76 2.37 9.29
CA ILE A 248 14.70 1.03 8.73
C ILE A 248 13.28 0.70 8.29
N LEU A 249 13.09 0.48 6.99
CA LEU A 249 11.87 -0.10 6.44
C LEU A 249 12.08 -1.61 6.30
N HIS A 250 11.31 -2.38 7.06
CA HIS A 250 11.38 -3.84 7.08
C HIS A 250 10.71 -4.46 5.86
N GLU A 251 11.24 -5.59 5.38
CA GLU A 251 10.54 -6.43 4.40
C GLU A 251 9.43 -7.21 5.10
N ALA A 252 8.21 -7.18 4.55
CA ALA A 252 7.17 -8.10 4.95
C ALA A 252 7.52 -9.51 4.43
N ALA A 253 7.47 -10.49 5.32
CA ALA A 253 7.61 -11.89 4.95
C ALA A 253 6.44 -12.31 4.05
N LEU A 254 6.74 -13.11 3.03
CA LEU A 254 5.70 -13.78 2.24
C LEU A 254 5.02 -14.82 3.13
N SER A 255 3.73 -14.66 3.41
CA SER A 255 3.02 -15.65 4.23
C SER A 255 2.92 -16.99 3.49
N SER A 256 2.73 -18.09 4.23
CA SER A 256 2.55 -19.42 3.64
C SER A 256 1.38 -19.46 2.66
N ARG A 257 0.33 -18.67 2.92
CA ARG A 257 -0.85 -18.59 2.05
C ARG A 257 -0.57 -17.78 0.78
N GLU A 258 0.12 -16.65 0.88
CA GLU A 258 0.57 -15.93 -0.31
C GLU A 258 1.49 -16.79 -1.17
N ALA A 259 2.43 -17.48 -0.52
CA ALA A 259 3.37 -18.37 -1.17
C ALA A 259 2.62 -19.50 -1.90
N GLN A 260 1.66 -20.14 -1.24
CA GLN A 260 0.81 -21.17 -1.85
C GLN A 260 0.05 -20.65 -3.08
N LEU A 261 -0.64 -19.51 -2.97
CA LEU A 261 -1.39 -18.91 -4.07
C LEU A 261 -0.48 -18.58 -5.25
N LEU A 262 0.72 -18.09 -4.99
CA LEU A 262 1.67 -17.73 -6.03
C LEU A 262 2.49 -18.93 -6.56
N GLY A 263 2.32 -20.14 -6.00
CA GLY A 263 3.11 -21.31 -6.38
C GLY A 263 4.58 -21.22 -5.98
N ILE A 264 4.81 -20.67 -4.79
CA ILE A 264 6.13 -20.40 -4.21
C ILE A 264 6.27 -21.21 -2.92
N SER A 265 7.42 -21.87 -2.77
CA SER A 265 7.80 -22.58 -1.56
C SER A 265 8.69 -21.71 -0.69
N LEU A 266 8.28 -21.51 0.56
CA LEU A 266 9.10 -20.87 1.58
C LEU A 266 10.15 -21.90 2.01
N ALA A 267 11.43 -21.62 1.77
CA ALA A 267 12.50 -22.50 2.22
C ALA A 267 12.35 -22.73 3.75
N THR A 268 12.27 -23.99 4.15
CA THR A 268 12.21 -24.45 5.55
C THR A 268 13.54 -24.27 6.26
#